data_AF-A0A968H8N3-F1
#
_entry.id   AF-A0A968H8N3-F1
#
_cell.length_a   1.000
_cell.length_b   1.000
_cell.length_c   1.000
_cell.angle_alpha   90.00
_cell.angle_beta   90.00
_cell.angle_gamma   90.00
#
_symmetry.space_group_name_H-M   'P 1'
#
loop_
_entity.id
_entity.type
_entity.pdbx_description
1 polymer ?
#
loop_
_entity_poly.entity_id
_entity_poly.type
_entity_poly.pdbx_seq_one_letter_code
_entity_poly.pdbx_strand_id
1 'polypeptide(L)'
;MTRHAYINDFLYVVLRLADSSDGDVLIFCSGVNITRFRALTRGLHGLSSNPAIRGLQRVKHAVTGLALSEGATPRAVRGKECAGTAPTDETWYTEIMRIEGSPPSLPPLIVPFAVSGLVEKILTGCCLNIPVPSPLPGPAELQSFFESLIKP
;
A
#
# COMPACT_ATOMS: atom_id res chain seq x y z
N MET A 1 5.25 13.39 -16.50
CA MET A 1 5.26 12.00 -16.00
C MET A 1 4.38 11.92 -14.77
N THR A 2 3.30 11.14 -14.83
CA THR A 2 2.30 11.10 -13.76
C THR A 2 2.75 10.14 -12.67
N ARG A 3 3.07 10.69 -11.49
CA ARG A 3 3.37 9.93 -10.26
C ARG A 3 2.23 10.17 -9.27
N HIS A 4 1.56 9.11 -8.85
CA HIS A 4 0.61 9.15 -7.76
C HIS A 4 1.24 8.52 -6.53
N ALA A 5 1.32 9.26 -5.44
CA ALA A 5 2.01 8.79 -4.24
C ALA A 5 1.19 9.13 -2.99
N TYR A 6 1.08 8.16 -2.10
CA TYR A 6 0.56 8.28 -0.76
C TYR A 6 1.62 7.70 0.17
N ILE A 7 2.30 8.54 0.96
CA ILE A 7 3.49 8.13 1.73
C ILE A 7 3.41 8.75 3.12
N ASN A 8 3.58 7.93 4.15
CA ASN A 8 3.82 8.35 5.52
C ASN A 8 4.70 7.31 6.24
N ASP A 9 4.97 7.50 7.53
CA ASP A 9 5.90 6.63 8.27
C ASP A 9 5.36 5.21 8.53
N PHE A 10 4.06 4.99 8.34
CA PHE A 10 3.41 3.68 8.53
C PHE A 10 3.29 2.90 7.22
N LEU A 11 2.91 3.55 6.14
CA LEU A 11 2.64 2.90 4.86
C LEU A 11 3.01 3.81 3.69
N TYR A 12 3.25 3.17 2.55
CA TYR A 12 3.28 3.86 1.27
C TYR A 12 2.52 3.08 0.20
N VAL A 13 1.93 3.82 -0.73
CA VAL A 13 1.42 3.33 -2.02
C VAL A 13 1.86 4.33 -3.08
N VAL A 14 2.62 3.86 -4.06
CA VAL A 14 3.16 4.66 -5.16
C VAL A 14 2.85 3.97 -6.47
N LEU A 15 2.29 4.74 -7.40
CA LEU A 15 2.06 4.34 -8.78
C LEU A 15 2.83 5.31 -9.68
N ARG A 16 3.70 4.77 -10.53
CA ARG A 16 4.52 5.55 -11.47
C ARG A 16 4.69 4.81 -12.78
N LEU A 17 5.04 5.50 -13.85
CA LEU A 17 5.45 4.86 -15.09
C LEU A 17 6.81 4.16 -14.91
N ALA A 18 7.00 3.04 -15.59
CA ALA A 18 8.29 2.39 -15.72
C ALA A 18 9.25 3.26 -16.54
N ASP A 19 10.53 3.23 -16.19
CA ASP A 19 11.57 4.03 -16.87
C ASP A 19 11.97 3.46 -18.25
N SER A 20 11.35 2.34 -18.67
CA SER A 20 11.65 1.63 -19.92
C SER A 20 10.84 2.15 -21.10
N SER A 21 11.43 2.07 -22.31
CA SER A 21 10.86 2.47 -23.61
C SER A 21 9.68 1.60 -24.11
N ASP A 22 9.16 0.70 -23.28
CA ASP A 22 8.23 -0.36 -23.67
C ASP A 22 6.82 -0.03 -23.15
N GLY A 23 6.13 0.87 -23.84
CA GLY A 23 4.74 1.24 -23.57
C GLY A 23 4.44 1.92 -22.21
N ASP A 24 3.17 2.27 -22.00
CA ASP A 24 2.67 2.85 -20.75
C ASP A 24 2.54 1.79 -19.65
N VAL A 25 3.66 1.21 -19.21
CA VAL A 25 3.71 0.25 -18.10
C VAL A 25 3.75 1.01 -16.79
N LEU A 26 2.82 0.71 -15.88
CA LEU A 26 2.82 1.25 -14.54
C LEU A 26 3.52 0.31 -13.57
N ILE A 27 4.32 0.88 -12.68
CA ILE A 27 4.90 0.21 -11.52
C ILE A 27 4.05 0.60 -10.31
N PHE A 28 3.44 -0.41 -9.69
CA PHE A 28 2.78 -0.30 -8.40
C PHE A 28 3.73 -0.78 -7.31
N CYS A 29 4.04 0.13 -6.39
CA CYS A 29 4.84 -0.10 -5.21
C CYS A 29 3.99 0.14 -3.97
N SER A 30 3.96 -0.81 -3.05
CA SER A 30 3.33 -0.59 -1.76
C SER A 30 4.17 -1.16 -0.64
N GLY A 31 4.08 -0.56 0.54
CA GLY A 31 4.84 -1.03 1.68
C GLY A 31 4.19 -0.65 3.00
N VAL A 32 4.50 -1.45 4.01
CA VAL A 32 4.13 -1.20 5.40
C VAL A 32 5.37 -1.27 6.27
N ASN A 33 5.43 -0.38 7.24
CA ASN A 33 6.47 -0.33 8.24
C ASN A 33 6.15 -1.32 9.36
N ILE A 34 6.90 -2.42 9.41
CA ILE A 34 6.66 -3.50 10.35
C ILE A 34 6.89 -3.02 11.78
N THR A 35 7.93 -2.21 11.99
CA THR A 35 8.29 -1.68 13.32
C THR A 35 7.18 -0.80 13.86
N ARG A 36 6.67 0.14 13.06
CA ARG A 36 5.60 1.07 13.47
C ARG A 36 4.28 0.34 13.72
N PHE A 37 3.90 -0.61 12.86
CA PHE A 37 2.69 -1.41 13.07
C PHE A 37 2.80 -2.43 14.22
N ARG A 38 4.02 -2.81 14.63
CA ARG A 38 4.21 -3.65 15.82
C ARG A 38 3.72 -2.95 17.09
N ALA A 39 3.89 -1.64 17.19
CA ALA A 39 3.39 -0.86 18.33
C ALA A 39 1.85 -0.87 18.38
N LEU A 40 1.20 -0.73 17.22
CA LEU A 40 -0.26 -0.76 17.09
C LEU A 40 -0.87 -2.11 17.49
N THR A 41 -0.13 -3.19 17.26
CA THR A 41 -0.54 -4.57 17.62
C THR A 41 -0.06 -5.01 19.01
N ARG A 42 0.58 -4.11 19.78
CA ARG A 42 1.21 -4.40 21.08
C ARG A 42 2.16 -5.60 21.05
N GLY A 43 2.80 -5.83 19.89
CA GLY A 43 3.71 -6.95 19.69
C GLY A 43 3.09 -8.35 19.71
N LEU A 44 1.75 -8.48 19.65
CA LEU A 44 1.04 -9.76 19.74
C LEU A 44 1.16 -10.65 18.49
N HIS A 45 1.73 -10.14 17.41
CA HIS A 45 1.82 -10.85 16.13
C HIS A 45 3.26 -10.97 15.64
N GLY A 46 3.67 -12.20 15.33
CA GLY A 46 4.90 -12.49 14.60
C GLY A 46 4.77 -12.10 13.12
N LEU A 47 5.85 -12.19 12.34
CA LEU A 47 5.87 -11.75 10.94
C LEU A 47 4.78 -12.42 10.08
N SER A 48 4.54 -13.73 10.25
CA SER A 48 3.55 -14.49 9.47
C SER A 48 2.09 -14.23 9.87
N SER A 49 1.85 -13.66 11.05
CA SER A 49 0.53 -13.30 11.57
C SER A 49 0.33 -11.78 11.66
N ASN A 50 1.29 -10.98 11.20
CA ASN A 50 1.24 -9.53 11.29
C ASN A 50 0.11 -8.95 10.41
N PRO A 51 -0.88 -8.24 10.99
CA PRO A 51 -1.99 -7.65 10.25
C PRO A 51 -1.56 -6.70 9.12
N ALA A 52 -0.47 -5.96 9.27
CA ALA A 52 0.06 -5.07 8.24
C ALA A 52 0.58 -5.83 7.02
N ILE A 53 1.37 -6.88 7.24
CA ILE A 53 1.91 -7.73 6.16
C ILE A 53 0.76 -8.43 5.43
N ARG A 54 -0.18 -9.04 6.18
CA ARG A 54 -1.34 -9.73 5.59
C ARG A 54 -2.27 -8.75 4.88
N GLY A 55 -2.46 -7.56 5.42
CA GLY A 55 -3.20 -6.47 4.79
C GLY A 55 -2.59 -6.09 3.44
N LEU A 56 -1.27 -5.90 3.39
CA LEU A 56 -0.55 -5.52 2.17
C LEU A 56 -0.69 -6.59 1.08
N GLN A 57 -0.48 -7.87 1.43
CA GLN A 57 -0.63 -8.99 0.49
C GLN A 57 -2.06 -9.05 -0.09
N ARG A 58 -3.08 -8.89 0.76
CA ARG A 58 -4.49 -8.87 0.33
C ARG A 58 -4.81 -7.68 -0.56
N VAL A 59 -4.25 -6.50 -0.28
CA VAL A 59 -4.43 -5.31 -1.12
C VAL A 59 -3.79 -5.50 -2.48
N LYS A 60 -2.59 -6.08 -2.57
CA LYS A 60 -1.99 -6.42 -3.87
C LYS A 60 -2.93 -7.28 -4.73
N HIS A 61 -3.55 -8.30 -4.12
CA HIS A 61 -4.53 -9.13 -4.82
C HIS A 61 -5.79 -8.34 -5.21
N ALA A 62 -6.28 -7.45 -4.36
CA ALA A 62 -7.42 -6.60 -4.68
C ALA A 62 -7.12 -5.64 -5.85
N VAL A 63 -5.94 -5.01 -5.85
CA VAL A 63 -5.49 -4.12 -6.94
C VAL A 63 -5.27 -4.92 -8.23
N THR A 64 -4.78 -6.16 -8.13
CA THR A 64 -4.71 -7.10 -9.27
C THR A 64 -6.11 -7.32 -9.86
N GLY A 65 -7.11 -7.58 -9.01
CA GLY A 65 -8.50 -7.75 -9.44
C GLY A 65 -9.08 -6.49 -10.09
N LEU A 66 -8.84 -5.32 -9.51
CA LEU A 66 -9.25 -4.03 -10.08
C LEU A 66 -8.60 -3.77 -11.44
N ALA A 67 -7.30 -4.02 -11.57
CA ALA A 67 -6.59 -3.85 -12.83
C ALA A 67 -7.17 -4.77 -13.92
N LEU A 68 -7.45 -6.04 -13.58
CA LEU A 68 -8.08 -6.99 -14.50
C LEU A 68 -9.49 -6.57 -14.91
N SER A 69 -10.31 -6.05 -13.97
CA SER A 69 -11.68 -5.60 -14.29
C SER A 69 -11.69 -4.38 -15.21
N GLU A 70 -10.65 -3.55 -15.17
CA GLU A 70 -10.46 -2.39 -16.04
C GLU A 70 -9.71 -2.73 -17.34
N GLY A 71 -9.49 -4.02 -17.64
CA GLY A 71 -8.87 -4.48 -18.89
C GLY A 71 -7.33 -4.39 -18.93
N ALA A 72 -6.69 -4.08 -17.80
CA ALA A 72 -5.24 -4.08 -17.68
C ALA A 72 -4.69 -5.47 -17.31
N THR A 73 -3.40 -5.67 -17.54
CA THR A 73 -2.70 -6.94 -17.25
C THR A 73 -1.67 -6.75 -16.13
N PRO A 74 -1.97 -7.15 -14.88
CA PRO A 74 -1.01 -7.12 -13.80
C PRO A 74 0.03 -8.25 -13.95
N ARG A 75 1.30 -7.93 -13.68
CA ARG A 75 2.43 -8.87 -13.71
C ARG A 75 3.18 -8.82 -12.38
N ALA A 76 3.41 -10.00 -11.81
CA ALA A 76 4.35 -10.12 -10.70
C ALA A 76 5.77 -9.85 -11.19
N VAL A 77 6.51 -9.06 -10.42
CA VAL A 77 7.91 -8.75 -10.70
C VAL A 77 8.78 -9.15 -9.52
N ARG A 78 9.99 -9.60 -9.83
CA ARG A 78 11.08 -9.79 -8.87
C ARG A 78 12.12 -8.73 -9.19
N GLY A 79 12.39 -7.82 -8.26
CA GLY A 79 13.33 -6.74 -8.54
C GLY A 79 13.35 -5.63 -7.51
N LYS A 80 14.10 -4.57 -7.83
CA LYS A 80 14.34 -3.40 -6.98
C LYS A 80 13.66 -2.14 -7.53
N GLU A 81 12.63 -2.30 -8.34
CA GLU A 81 11.88 -1.18 -8.95
C GLU A 81 11.20 -0.25 -7.92
N CYS A 82 10.96 -0.74 -6.70
CA CYS A 82 10.48 0.07 -5.58
C CYS A 82 11.60 0.52 -4.61
N ALA A 83 12.87 0.29 -4.93
CA ALA A 83 13.98 0.73 -4.09
C ALA A 83 13.96 2.26 -3.93
N GLY A 84 14.22 2.73 -2.71
CA GLY A 84 14.14 4.16 -2.37
C GLY A 84 12.72 4.73 -2.25
N THR A 85 11.67 3.88 -2.27
CA THR A 85 10.28 4.35 -2.05
C THR A 85 9.94 4.48 -0.57
N ALA A 86 10.54 3.63 0.28
CA ALA A 86 10.38 3.70 1.71
C ALA A 86 10.87 5.07 2.24
N PRO A 87 10.07 5.78 3.06
CA PRO A 87 10.43 7.12 3.54
C PRO A 87 11.51 7.12 4.63
N THR A 88 11.76 5.98 5.27
CA THR A 88 12.71 5.85 6.39
C THR A 88 13.58 4.60 6.25
N ASP A 89 14.72 4.56 6.92
CA ASP A 89 15.62 3.39 7.00
C ASP A 89 15.11 2.28 7.96
N GLU A 90 13.83 2.35 8.37
CA GLU A 90 13.20 1.34 9.23
C GLU A 90 12.89 0.04 8.47
N THR A 91 12.29 -0.94 9.16
CA THR A 91 11.98 -2.24 8.57
C THR A 91 10.67 -2.18 7.78
N TRP A 92 10.78 -2.16 6.45
CA TRP A 92 9.64 -2.15 5.53
C TRP A 92 9.38 -3.51 4.90
N TYR A 93 8.13 -3.99 4.94
CA TYR A 93 7.67 -5.07 4.09
C TYR A 93 7.04 -4.46 2.84
N THR A 94 7.55 -4.84 1.66
CA THR A 94 7.22 -4.21 0.37
C THR A 94 6.63 -5.23 -0.59
N GLU A 95 5.60 -4.81 -1.32
CA GLU A 95 5.03 -5.53 -2.45
C GLU A 95 5.18 -4.70 -3.73
N ILE A 96 5.43 -5.40 -4.82
CA ILE A 96 5.59 -4.81 -6.16
C ILE A 96 4.79 -5.59 -7.20
N MET A 97 4.24 -4.86 -8.17
CA MET A 97 3.75 -5.41 -9.42
C MET A 97 3.85 -4.39 -10.56
N ARG A 98 3.90 -4.88 -11.79
CA ARG A 98 3.70 -4.07 -12.99
C ARG A 98 2.26 -4.18 -13.46
N ILE A 99 1.75 -3.15 -14.12
CA ILE A 99 0.43 -3.13 -14.75
C ILE A 99 0.63 -2.68 -16.19
N GLU A 100 0.37 -3.60 -17.11
CA GLU A 100 0.49 -3.40 -18.55
C GLU A 100 -0.88 -3.09 -19.16
N GLY A 101 -0.93 -2.25 -20.20
CA GLY A 101 -2.19 -1.93 -20.87
C GLY A 101 -3.20 -1.19 -19.98
N SER A 102 -2.72 -0.35 -19.05
CA SER A 102 -3.58 0.42 -18.16
C SER A 102 -4.38 1.47 -18.95
N PRO A 103 -5.72 1.51 -18.85
CA PRO A 103 -6.47 2.63 -19.40
C PRO A 103 -6.19 3.92 -18.60
N PRO A 104 -6.41 5.12 -19.18
CA PRO A 104 -6.17 6.39 -18.49
C PRO A 104 -7.03 6.59 -17.22
N SER A 105 -8.15 5.87 -17.10
CA SER A 105 -9.06 5.92 -15.95
C SER A 105 -8.54 5.17 -14.72
N LEU A 106 -7.66 4.17 -14.89
CA LEU A 106 -7.25 3.26 -13.82
C LEU A 106 -6.26 3.89 -12.81
N PRO A 107 -5.20 4.64 -13.22
CA PRO A 107 -4.24 5.23 -12.29
C PRO A 107 -4.82 6.07 -11.14
N PRO A 108 -5.78 6.99 -11.36
CA PRO A 108 -6.35 7.77 -10.26
C PRO A 108 -7.17 6.93 -9.26
N LEU A 109 -7.60 5.73 -9.64
CA LEU A 109 -8.39 4.83 -8.78
C LEU A 109 -7.51 3.96 -7.88
N ILE A 110 -6.34 3.54 -8.37
CA ILE A 110 -5.49 2.54 -7.69
C ILE A 110 -5.04 3.00 -6.31
N VAL A 111 -4.51 4.22 -6.19
CA VAL A 111 -3.90 4.67 -4.92
C VAL A 111 -4.94 4.81 -3.81
N PRO A 112 -6.07 5.53 -4.00
CA PRO A 112 -7.11 5.60 -2.97
C PRO A 112 -7.69 4.22 -2.62
N PHE A 113 -7.96 3.38 -3.62
CA PHE A 113 -8.47 2.03 -3.42
C PHE A 113 -7.52 1.18 -2.57
N ALA A 114 -6.23 1.20 -2.90
CA ALA A 114 -5.22 0.42 -2.20
C ALA A 114 -5.02 0.91 -0.75
N VAL A 115 -4.95 2.23 -0.52
CA VAL A 115 -4.76 2.78 0.83
C VAL A 115 -5.96 2.49 1.71
N SER A 116 -7.18 2.81 1.26
CA SER A 116 -8.40 2.54 2.04
C SER A 116 -8.54 1.04 2.35
N GLY A 117 -8.34 0.19 1.35
CA GLY A 117 -8.39 -1.25 1.51
C GLY A 117 -7.30 -1.81 2.42
N LEU A 118 -6.14 -1.15 2.53
CA LEU A 118 -5.05 -1.53 3.42
C LEU A 118 -5.40 -1.18 4.86
N VAL A 119 -5.78 0.08 5.10
CA VAL A 119 -6.14 0.58 6.43
C VAL A 119 -7.27 -0.27 7.02
N GLU A 120 -8.31 -0.56 6.23
CA GLU A 120 -9.43 -1.43 6.65
C GLU A 120 -8.95 -2.80 7.16
N LYS A 121 -8.10 -3.46 6.36
CA LYS A 121 -7.63 -4.82 6.66
C LYS A 121 -6.70 -4.84 7.86
N ILE A 122 -5.91 -3.79 8.05
CA ILE A 122 -5.03 -3.64 9.21
C ILE A 122 -5.87 -3.44 10.46
N LEU A 123 -6.76 -2.45 10.48
CA LEU A 123 -7.59 -2.15 11.66
C LEU A 123 -8.47 -3.35 12.06
N THR A 124 -9.05 -4.03 11.06
CA THR A 124 -9.80 -5.29 11.26
C THR A 124 -8.89 -6.38 11.84
N GLY A 125 -7.71 -6.58 11.26
CA GLY A 125 -6.77 -7.59 11.73
C GLY A 125 -6.17 -7.30 13.11
N CYS A 126 -6.16 -6.04 13.54
CA CYS A 126 -5.76 -5.62 14.89
C CYS A 126 -6.91 -5.68 15.90
N CYS A 127 -8.10 -6.16 15.50
CA CYS A 127 -9.31 -6.23 16.33
C CYS A 127 -9.72 -4.87 16.94
N LEU A 128 -9.39 -3.76 16.28
CA LEU A 128 -9.70 -2.43 16.81
C LEU A 128 -11.16 -2.03 16.59
N ASN A 129 -11.88 -2.66 15.65
CA ASN A 129 -13.27 -2.35 15.30
C ASN A 129 -13.53 -0.84 15.08
N ILE A 130 -12.51 -0.11 14.63
CA ILE A 130 -12.59 1.31 14.29
C ILE A 130 -12.91 1.41 12.80
N PRO A 131 -13.93 2.18 12.39
CA PRO A 131 -14.21 2.40 10.98
C PRO A 131 -13.04 3.13 10.31
N VAL A 132 -12.76 2.76 9.05
CA VAL A 132 -11.81 3.52 8.24
C VAL A 132 -12.35 4.93 8.03
N PRO A 133 -11.56 5.99 8.27
CA PRO A 133 -12.00 7.35 8.00
C PRO A 133 -12.45 7.52 6.54
N SER A 134 -13.62 8.12 6.33
CA SER A 134 -14.20 8.41 5.02
C SER A 134 -14.66 9.88 4.97
N PRO A 135 -14.18 10.70 4.02
CA PRO A 135 -13.24 10.36 2.94
C PRO A 135 -11.85 9.96 3.45
N LEU A 136 -11.05 9.28 2.61
CA LEU A 136 -9.69 8.88 2.95
C LEU A 136 -8.85 10.14 3.30
N PRO A 137 -8.30 10.23 4.52
CA PRO A 137 -7.52 11.39 4.94
C PRO A 137 -6.20 11.49 4.18
N GLY A 138 -5.59 12.67 4.22
CA GLY A 138 -4.25 12.87 3.65
C GLY A 138 -3.18 12.02 4.38
N PRO A 139 -1.99 11.81 3.78
CA PRO A 139 -0.96 10.95 4.38
C PRO A 139 -0.54 11.34 5.80
N ALA A 140 -0.42 12.64 6.07
CA ALA A 140 -0.08 13.18 7.39
C ALA A 140 -1.21 12.97 8.42
N GLU A 141 -2.46 13.20 8.02
CA GLU A 141 -3.63 12.99 8.87
C GLU A 141 -3.81 11.51 9.22
N LEU A 142 -3.58 10.61 8.25
CA LEU A 142 -3.61 9.16 8.51
C LEU A 142 -2.47 8.71 9.44
N GLN A 143 -1.31 9.34 9.33
CA GLN A 143 -0.20 9.09 10.26
C GLN A 143 -0.59 9.49 11.68
N SER A 144 -1.08 10.72 11.88
CA SER A 144 -1.56 11.18 13.19
C SER A 144 -2.66 10.27 13.74
N PHE A 145 -3.55 9.77 12.87
CA PHE A 145 -4.55 8.78 13.25
C PHE A 145 -3.91 7.50 13.79
N PHE A 146 -2.96 6.88 13.08
CA PHE A 146 -2.28 5.67 13.57
C PHE A 146 -1.50 5.91 14.86
N GLU A 147 -0.82 7.05 14.98
CA GLU A 147 -0.09 7.44 16.19
C GLU A 147 -1.04 7.56 17.38
N SER A 148 -2.24 8.11 17.19
CA SER A 148 -3.26 8.21 18.25
C SER A 148 -3.77 6.85 18.76
N LEU A 149 -3.63 5.79 17.97
CA LEU A 149 -4.00 4.42 18.35
C LEU A 149 -2.91 3.69 19.14
N ILE A 150 -1.67 4.16 19.03
CA ILE A 150 -0.54 3.63 19.80
C ILE A 150 -0.60 4.24 21.19
N LYS A 151 -0.98 3.44 22.19
CA LYS A 151 -0.89 3.85 23.60
C LYS A 151 0.57 3.80 24.06
N PRO A 152 1.02 4.73 24.91
CA PRO A 152 2.33 4.64 25.57
C PRO A 152 2.44 3.40 26.46
#